data_AF-A0A8R1TKR5-F1
#
_entry.id   AF-A0A8R1TKR5-F1
#
_cell.length_a   1.000
_cell.length_b   1.000
_cell.length_c   1.000
_cell.angle_alpha   90.00
_cell.angle_beta   90.00
_cell.angle_gamma   90.00
#
_symmetry.space_group_name_H-M   'P 1'
#
loop_
_entity.id
_entity.type
_entity.pdbx_description
1 polymer ?
#
loop_
_entity_poly.entity_id
_entity_poly.type
_entity_poly.pdbx_seq_one_letter_code
_entity_poly.pdbx_strand_id
1 'polypeptide(L)'
;MNHVATFSIVIWFCSYITVNNGLIRTSNNPYDLNAPCQPYIEKFAEASSKMIRCATLYSSPPKVCTYCTEEYIALKQIEYKLRKLENVFSHDNTTCSRVIYENYLISYVSEFYWYIYTTPNINFCLDVETTMNDTMNLWHNIWHCSDDRVEELRDWTLLGYSLALLMIITVFFYAGSYIQSSEIQRHLVQYSQLEAPSGLRSYLLSSSLDRVSSTLTTGNTERTTTLQ
;
A
#
# COMPACT_ATOMS: atom_id res chain seq x y z
N MET A 1 -30.03 -75.71 20.16
CA MET A 1 -29.68 -74.64 19.19
C MET A 1 -29.24 -73.34 19.86
N ASN A 2 -29.60 -73.05 21.11
CA ASN A 2 -29.28 -71.75 21.75
C ASN A 2 -27.82 -71.60 22.23
N HIS A 3 -27.11 -72.68 22.55
CA HIS A 3 -25.72 -72.60 23.01
C HIS A 3 -24.73 -72.21 21.90
N VAL A 4 -24.99 -72.55 20.64
CA VAL A 4 -24.08 -72.24 19.52
C VAL A 4 -24.11 -70.75 19.18
N ALA A 5 -25.28 -70.12 19.27
CA ALA A 5 -25.45 -68.68 19.04
C ALA A 5 -24.74 -67.85 20.12
N THR A 6 -24.79 -68.26 21.39
CA THR A 6 -24.11 -67.55 22.48
C THR A 6 -22.59 -67.60 22.35
N PHE A 7 -22.01 -68.72 21.91
CA PHE A 7 -20.56 -68.79 21.67
C PHE A 7 -20.12 -67.88 20.51
N SER A 8 -20.93 -67.76 19.46
CA SER A 8 -20.59 -66.94 18.29
C SER A 8 -20.57 -65.44 18.61
N ILE A 9 -21.51 -64.98 19.46
CA ILE A 9 -21.59 -63.59 19.90
C ILE A 9 -20.41 -63.24 20.83
N VAL A 10 -20.05 -64.12 21.75
CA VAL A 10 -18.91 -63.90 22.66
C VAL A 10 -17.59 -63.83 21.90
N ILE A 11 -17.38 -64.68 20.89
CA ILE A 11 -16.18 -64.64 20.05
C ILE A 11 -16.12 -63.32 19.26
N TRP A 12 -17.24 -62.87 18.66
CA TRP A 12 -17.30 -61.59 17.96
C TRP A 12 -16.98 -60.40 18.86
N PHE A 13 -17.54 -60.36 20.07
CA PHE A 13 -17.25 -59.31 21.04
C PHE A 13 -15.81 -59.36 21.55
N CYS A 14 -15.24 -60.55 21.77
CA CYS A 14 -13.83 -60.68 22.13
C CYS A 14 -12.90 -60.20 21.02
N SER A 15 -13.19 -60.53 19.75
CA SER A 15 -12.43 -60.01 18.60
C SER A 15 -12.58 -58.50 18.42
N TYR A 16 -13.77 -57.94 18.69
CA TYR A 16 -13.99 -56.49 18.62
C TYR A 16 -13.25 -55.74 19.74
N ILE A 17 -13.22 -56.30 20.96
CA ILE A 17 -12.50 -55.70 22.10
C ILE A 17 -10.98 -55.82 21.93
N THR A 18 -10.45 -56.92 21.38
CA THR A 18 -9.00 -57.03 21.11
C THR A 18 -8.54 -56.08 20.01
N VAL A 19 -9.36 -55.85 18.98
CA VAL A 19 -9.06 -54.87 17.92
C VAL A 19 -9.13 -53.43 18.45
N ASN A 20 -10.12 -53.09 19.28
CA ASN A 20 -10.26 -51.73 19.79
C ASN A 20 -9.28 -51.40 20.93
N ASN A 21 -8.92 -52.35 21.78
CA ASN A 21 -7.90 -52.12 22.82
C ASN A 21 -6.47 -52.11 22.25
N GLY A 22 -6.24 -52.69 21.07
CA GLY A 22 -4.97 -52.60 20.34
C GLY A 22 -4.75 -51.25 19.64
N LEU A 23 -5.79 -50.42 19.49
CA LEU A 23 -5.70 -49.10 18.85
C LEU A 23 -5.32 -47.97 19.81
N ILE A 24 -5.01 -48.28 21.07
CA ILE A 24 -4.61 -47.31 22.09
C ILE A 24 -3.08 -47.28 22.18
N ARG A 25 -2.50 -46.31 21.44
CA ARG A 25 -1.32 -45.52 21.86
C ARG A 25 0.09 -46.12 21.71
N THR A 26 0.38 -46.76 20.58
CA THR A 26 1.73 -46.68 19.95
C THR A 26 1.56 -46.72 18.43
N SER A 27 1.78 -45.60 17.75
CA SER A 27 2.01 -45.61 16.31
C SER A 27 3.39 -46.25 16.09
N ASN A 28 3.48 -47.58 16.14
CA ASN A 28 4.64 -48.31 15.63
C ASN A 28 4.56 -48.38 14.10
N ASN A 29 4.33 -47.25 13.44
CA ASN A 29 4.49 -47.16 12.01
C ASN A 29 5.98 -47.03 11.73
N PRO A 30 6.61 -47.97 11.02
CA PRO A 30 8.05 -47.92 10.71
C PRO A 30 8.44 -46.70 9.84
N TYR A 31 7.45 -45.95 9.35
CA TYR A 31 7.60 -44.69 8.63
C TYR A 31 7.57 -43.45 9.53
N ASP A 32 7.33 -43.60 10.84
CA ASP A 32 7.35 -42.49 11.79
C ASP A 32 8.78 -42.16 12.23
N LEU A 33 9.50 -41.56 11.29
CA LEU A 33 10.86 -41.07 11.44
C LEU A 33 11.02 -40.07 12.61
N ASN A 34 9.92 -39.45 13.01
CA ASN A 34 9.87 -38.31 13.90
C ASN A 34 9.42 -38.68 15.32
N ALA A 35 9.30 -39.98 15.63
CA ALA A 35 8.95 -40.46 16.97
C ALA A 35 9.77 -39.81 18.11
N PRO A 36 11.10 -39.57 17.98
CA PRO A 36 11.87 -38.83 19.00
C PRO A 36 11.48 -37.35 19.15
N CYS A 37 10.99 -36.73 18.08
CA CYS A 37 10.60 -35.33 18.03
C CYS A 37 9.12 -35.11 18.40
N GLN A 38 8.29 -36.15 18.34
CA GLN A 38 6.87 -36.12 18.66
C GLN A 38 6.51 -35.38 19.97
N PRO A 39 7.16 -35.62 21.13
CA PRO A 39 6.79 -34.93 22.37
C PRO A 39 7.03 -33.41 22.33
N TYR A 40 7.92 -32.94 21.46
CA TYR A 40 8.18 -31.52 21.26
C TYR A 40 7.12 -30.87 20.38
N ILE A 41 6.70 -31.59 19.33
CA ILE A 41 5.62 -31.18 18.43
C ILE A 41 4.30 -31.10 19.20
N GLU A 42 3.99 -32.08 20.05
CA GLU A 42 2.77 -32.09 20.87
C GLU A 42 2.72 -30.88 21.83
N LYS A 43 3.83 -30.55 22.49
CA LYS A 43 3.91 -29.37 23.38
C LYS A 43 3.75 -28.06 22.62
N PHE A 44 4.33 -27.97 21.43
CA PHE A 44 4.15 -26.80 20.56
C PHE A 44 2.71 -26.67 20.09
N ALA A 45 2.09 -27.77 19.66
CA ALA A 45 0.70 -27.82 19.22
C ALA A 45 -0.28 -27.44 20.35
N GLU A 46 -0.02 -27.89 21.58
CA GLU A 46 -0.81 -27.49 22.74
C GLU A 46 -0.72 -25.99 23.00
N ALA A 47 0.48 -25.42 23.02
CA ALA A 47 0.70 -23.99 23.23
C ALA A 47 0.12 -23.13 22.10
N SER A 48 0.29 -23.56 20.84
CA SER A 48 -0.31 -22.86 19.70
C SER A 48 -1.83 -22.90 19.77
N SER A 49 -2.43 -24.04 20.16
CA SER A 49 -3.89 -24.14 20.31
C SER A 49 -4.45 -23.18 21.36
N LYS A 50 -3.73 -22.99 22.49
CA LYS A 50 -4.12 -22.04 23.54
C LYS A 50 -4.02 -20.59 23.06
N MET A 51 -2.93 -20.24 22.38
CA MET A 51 -2.75 -18.92 21.79
C MET A 51 -3.84 -18.62 20.75
N ILE A 52 -4.13 -19.57 19.84
CA ILE A 52 -5.18 -19.43 18.82
C ILE A 52 -6.53 -19.27 19.49
N ARG A 53 -6.85 -20.10 20.47
CA ARG A 53 -8.10 -20.01 21.22
C ARG A 53 -8.26 -18.63 21.86
N CYS A 54 -7.22 -18.12 22.51
CA CYS A 54 -7.25 -16.78 23.10
C CYS A 54 -7.47 -15.70 22.02
N ALA A 55 -6.72 -15.76 20.93
CA ALA A 55 -6.86 -14.82 19.82
C ALA A 55 -8.27 -14.85 19.20
N THR A 56 -8.90 -16.03 19.07
CA THR A 56 -10.27 -16.13 18.56
C THR A 56 -11.30 -15.51 19.50
N LEU A 57 -11.14 -15.67 20.82
CA LEU A 57 -12.06 -15.12 21.82
C LEU A 57 -11.98 -13.59 21.93
N TYR A 58 -10.79 -13.03 21.75
CA TYR A 58 -10.52 -11.60 21.81
C TYR A 58 -10.30 -10.96 20.44
N SER A 59 -10.82 -11.59 19.38
CA SER A 59 -10.77 -11.05 18.01
C SER A 59 -11.78 -9.93 17.78
N SER A 60 -12.91 -9.95 18.49
CA SER A 60 -14.01 -9.00 18.34
C SER A 60 -14.71 -8.77 19.68
N PRO A 61 -14.51 -7.62 20.36
CA PRO A 61 -13.58 -6.55 19.98
C PRO A 61 -12.11 -7.00 20.13
N PRO A 62 -11.21 -6.50 19.28
CA PRO A 62 -9.78 -6.85 19.26
C PRO A 62 -9.08 -6.42 20.55
N LYS A 63 -8.80 -7.41 21.40
CA LYS A 63 -8.17 -7.28 22.72
C LYS A 63 -7.07 -8.34 22.93
N VAL A 64 -6.50 -8.83 21.84
CA VAL A 64 -5.53 -9.94 21.84
C VAL A 64 -4.25 -9.53 22.56
N CYS A 65 -3.77 -8.31 22.34
CA CYS A 65 -2.56 -7.83 22.99
C CYS A 65 -2.71 -7.63 24.50
N THR A 66 -3.92 -7.39 24.99
CA THR A 66 -4.17 -7.15 26.42
C THR A 66 -4.44 -8.44 27.19
N TYR A 67 -5.12 -9.42 26.58
CA TYR A 67 -5.54 -10.64 27.27
C TYR A 67 -4.75 -11.91 26.90
N CYS A 68 -4.06 -11.94 25.75
CA CYS A 68 -3.37 -13.15 25.27
C CYS A 68 -1.84 -13.09 25.42
N THR A 69 -1.34 -12.18 26.26
CA THR A 69 0.11 -12.00 26.49
C THR A 69 0.76 -13.25 27.07
N GLU A 70 0.13 -13.90 28.04
CA GLU A 70 0.66 -15.10 28.68
C GLU A 70 0.82 -16.25 27.68
N GLU A 71 -0.19 -16.46 26.82
CA GLU A 71 -0.16 -17.53 25.83
C GLU A 71 0.85 -17.25 24.72
N TYR A 72 1.00 -15.98 24.37
CA TYR A 72 2.04 -15.54 23.44
C TYR A 72 3.44 -15.75 24.01
N ILE A 73 3.69 -15.38 25.26
CA ILE A 73 4.96 -15.58 25.94
C ILE A 73 5.28 -17.07 26.03
N ALA A 74 4.32 -17.91 26.43
CA ALA A 74 4.48 -19.36 26.50
C ALA A 74 4.81 -19.97 25.14
N LEU A 75 4.10 -19.56 24.08
CA LEU A 75 4.37 -20.00 22.71
C LEU A 75 5.79 -19.61 22.26
N LYS A 76 6.21 -18.36 22.50
CA LYS A 76 7.55 -17.86 22.15
C LYS A 76 8.66 -18.55 22.92
N GLN A 77 8.43 -18.86 24.20
CA GLN A 77 9.39 -19.61 25.01
C GLN A 77 9.59 -21.03 24.46
N ILE A 78 8.52 -21.70 24.02
CA ILE A 78 8.62 -23.03 23.41
C ILE A 78 9.32 -22.91 22.06
N GLU A 79 8.96 -21.94 21.21
CA GLU A 79 9.62 -21.70 19.93
C GLU A 79 11.13 -21.50 20.09
N TYR A 80 11.54 -20.65 21.04
CA TYR A 80 12.95 -20.41 21.34
C TYR A 80 13.68 -21.69 21.79
N LYS A 81 13.05 -22.50 22.65
CA LYS A 81 13.60 -23.79 23.09
C LYS A 81 13.75 -24.78 21.94
N LEU A 82 12.78 -24.83 21.02
CA LEU A 82 12.81 -25.72 19.86
C LEU A 82 13.87 -25.32 18.83
N ARG A 83 14.05 -24.01 18.60
CA ARG A 83 15.13 -23.50 17.73
C ARG A 83 16.52 -23.85 18.25
N LYS A 84 16.70 -23.92 19.59
CA LYS A 84 17.98 -24.27 20.24
C LYS A 84 18.14 -25.76 20.56
N LEU A 85 17.25 -26.62 20.04
CA LEU A 85 17.29 -28.05 20.30
C LEU A 85 18.30 -28.73 19.37
N GLU A 86 19.55 -28.85 19.82
CA GLU A 86 20.65 -29.47 19.06
C GLU A 86 20.93 -30.93 19.45
N ASN A 87 20.52 -31.36 20.64
CA ASN A 87 20.89 -32.67 21.22
C ASN A 87 19.87 -33.78 20.95
N VAL A 88 18.82 -33.51 20.17
CA VAL A 88 17.76 -34.49 19.87
C VAL A 88 17.68 -34.68 18.37
N PHE A 89 17.89 -35.91 17.95
CA PHE A 89 17.90 -36.31 16.56
C PHE A 89 16.70 -37.22 16.26
N SER A 90 16.15 -37.05 15.06
CA SER A 90 15.25 -38.02 14.44
C SER A 90 15.99 -39.33 14.15
N HIS A 91 15.24 -40.39 13.82
CA HIS A 91 15.81 -41.64 13.32
C HIS A 91 16.76 -41.46 12.13
N ASP A 92 16.58 -40.41 11.32
CA ASP A 92 17.45 -40.07 10.18
C ASP A 92 18.65 -39.19 10.55
N ASN A 93 18.99 -39.09 11.84
CA ASN A 93 20.11 -38.29 12.34
C ASN A 93 19.98 -36.78 12.03
N THR A 94 18.77 -36.31 11.70
CA THR A 94 18.45 -34.90 11.51
C THR A 94 18.01 -34.27 12.82
N THR A 95 18.46 -33.06 13.14
CA THR A 95 18.02 -32.37 14.37
C THR A 95 16.51 -32.16 14.36
N CYS A 96 15.85 -32.35 15.51
CA CYS A 96 14.41 -32.14 15.61
C CYS A 96 14.02 -30.70 15.25
N SER A 97 14.87 -29.71 15.55
CA SER A 97 14.66 -28.32 15.15
C SER A 97 14.44 -28.21 13.63
N ARG A 98 15.32 -28.87 12.87
CA ARG A 98 15.27 -28.89 11.41
C ARG A 98 14.00 -29.58 10.90
N VAL A 99 13.67 -30.74 11.44
CA VAL A 99 12.44 -31.49 11.10
C VAL A 99 11.17 -30.67 11.36
N ILE A 100 11.13 -29.92 12.45
CA ILE A 100 9.97 -29.13 12.90
C ILE A 100 9.77 -27.90 12.00
N TYR A 101 10.85 -27.18 11.67
CA TYR A 101 10.74 -25.90 10.94
C TYR A 101 10.91 -26.04 9.42
N GLU A 102 11.70 -26.99 8.91
CA GLU A 102 11.87 -27.18 7.45
C GLU A 102 10.69 -27.90 6.82
N ASN A 103 10.00 -28.78 7.56
CA ASN A 103 8.75 -29.34 7.07
C ASN A 103 7.63 -28.29 7.24
N TYR A 104 7.38 -27.56 6.15
CA TYR A 104 6.45 -26.45 5.87
C TYR A 104 5.30 -26.11 6.85
N LEU A 105 4.77 -27.08 7.59
CA LEU A 105 3.55 -26.92 8.39
C LEU A 105 3.69 -25.90 9.52
N ILE A 106 4.79 -25.91 10.27
CA ILE A 106 5.00 -24.97 11.39
C ILE A 106 5.52 -23.62 10.91
N SER A 107 6.36 -23.63 9.85
CA SER A 107 6.85 -22.40 9.23
C SER A 107 5.70 -21.55 8.69
N TYR A 108 4.75 -22.14 7.95
CA TYR A 108 3.61 -21.40 7.39
C TYR A 108 2.75 -20.73 8.47
N VAL A 109 2.47 -21.46 9.55
CA VAL A 109 1.69 -20.94 10.68
C VAL A 109 2.43 -19.78 11.36
N SER A 110 3.74 -19.90 11.56
CA SER A 110 4.54 -18.83 12.16
C SER A 110 4.60 -17.57 11.29
N GLU A 111 4.79 -17.72 9.98
CA GLU A 111 4.85 -16.61 9.02
C GLU A 111 3.50 -15.86 8.93
N PHE A 112 2.39 -16.60 8.87
CA PHE A 112 1.05 -16.02 8.82
C PHE A 112 0.74 -15.17 10.07
N TYR A 113 1.10 -15.66 11.26
CA TYR A 113 0.95 -14.88 12.48
C TYR A 113 1.81 -13.63 12.47
N TRP A 114 3.09 -13.75 12.10
CA TRP A 114 3.97 -12.59 12.06
C TRP A 114 3.46 -11.52 11.11
N TYR A 115 2.97 -11.89 9.93
CA TYR A 115 2.38 -10.94 8.99
C TYR A 115 1.19 -10.18 9.60
N ILE A 116 0.29 -10.86 10.30
CA ILE A 116 -0.87 -10.21 10.94
C ILE A 116 -0.44 -9.27 12.08
N TYR A 117 0.58 -9.65 12.84
CA TYR A 117 1.00 -8.89 14.02
C TYR A 117 2.12 -7.86 13.76
N THR A 118 2.81 -7.84 12.61
CA THR A 118 4.05 -7.04 12.41
C THR A 118 4.17 -6.21 11.13
N THR A 119 3.11 -5.98 10.36
CA THR A 119 3.19 -5.18 9.12
C THR A 119 2.71 -3.72 9.35
N PRO A 120 3.31 -2.66 8.76
CA PRO A 120 4.71 -2.20 8.85
C PRO A 120 4.82 -0.76 9.43
N ASN A 121 5.91 -0.47 10.15
CA ASN A 121 6.45 0.86 10.51
C ASN A 121 6.03 1.60 11.80
N ILE A 122 5.15 1.08 12.68
CA ILE A 122 4.99 1.61 14.05
C ILE A 122 4.63 0.45 14.98
N ASN A 123 5.33 0.29 16.11
CA ASN A 123 5.11 -0.77 17.11
C ASN A 123 3.76 -0.60 17.83
N PHE A 124 2.64 -0.78 17.15
CA PHE A 124 1.33 -0.64 17.75
C PHE A 124 0.60 -1.96 17.83
N CYS A 125 -0.12 -2.16 18.94
CA CYS A 125 -0.93 -3.33 19.10
C CYS A 125 -2.15 -3.26 18.20
N LEU A 126 -2.44 -4.38 17.53
CA LEU A 126 -3.62 -4.55 16.69
C LEU A 126 -4.87 -4.00 17.37
N ASP A 127 -5.04 -4.31 18.65
CA ASP A 127 -6.14 -3.85 19.52
C ASP A 127 -6.48 -2.36 19.35
N VAL A 128 -5.47 -1.49 19.22
CA VAL A 128 -5.69 -0.05 19.20
C VAL A 128 -5.71 0.55 17.80
N GLU A 129 -5.12 -0.09 16.77
CA GLU A 129 -5.40 0.27 15.38
C GLU A 129 -6.87 0.00 15.03
N THR A 130 -7.36 -1.18 15.38
CA THR A 130 -8.74 -1.58 15.13
C THR A 130 -9.72 -0.76 15.98
N THR A 131 -9.39 -0.47 17.24
CA THR A 131 -10.22 0.45 18.04
C THR A 131 -10.27 1.83 17.40
N MET A 132 -9.15 2.33 16.86
CA MET A 132 -9.12 3.62 16.16
C MET A 132 -9.95 3.58 14.87
N ASN A 133 -9.84 2.50 14.08
CA ASN A 133 -10.64 2.32 12.86
C ASN A 133 -12.15 2.23 13.17
N ASP A 134 -12.52 1.53 14.24
CA ASP A 134 -13.91 1.45 14.70
C ASP A 134 -14.41 2.83 15.19
N THR A 135 -13.59 3.58 15.93
CA THR A 135 -13.95 4.94 16.36
C THR A 135 -14.10 5.90 15.18
N MET A 136 -13.22 5.80 14.17
CA MET A 136 -13.29 6.59 12.94
C MET A 136 -14.58 6.25 12.16
N ASN A 137 -14.91 4.97 12.03
CA ASN A 137 -16.15 4.52 11.40
C ASN A 137 -17.39 5.01 12.15
N LEU A 138 -17.40 4.93 13.48
CA LEU A 138 -18.47 5.47 14.32
C LEU A 138 -18.62 6.98 14.14
N TRP A 139 -17.51 7.71 14.11
CA TRP A 139 -17.47 9.17 13.95
C TRP A 139 -18.01 9.62 12.59
N HIS A 140 -17.52 9.02 11.50
CA HIS A 140 -17.87 9.40 10.14
C HIS A 140 -19.26 8.88 9.73
N ASN A 141 -19.52 7.58 9.89
CA ASN A 141 -20.69 6.94 9.28
C ASN A 141 -21.93 6.92 10.18
N ILE A 142 -21.76 6.83 11.50
CA ILE A 142 -22.89 6.68 12.43
C ILE A 142 -23.28 8.02 13.05
N TRP A 143 -22.30 8.82 13.48
CA TRP A 143 -22.57 10.13 14.08
C TRP A 143 -22.61 11.28 13.08
N HIS A 144 -22.28 11.04 11.81
CA HIS A 144 -22.21 12.08 10.78
C HIS A 144 -21.38 13.29 11.21
N CYS A 145 -20.33 13.04 12.01
CA CYS A 145 -19.41 14.07 12.49
C CYS A 145 -18.20 14.21 11.57
N SER A 146 -18.29 13.68 10.34
CA SER A 146 -17.33 13.93 9.28
C SER A 146 -17.19 15.45 9.12
N ASP A 147 -15.95 15.93 9.05
CA ASP A 147 -15.64 17.37 8.90
C ASP A 147 -15.87 17.85 7.46
N ASP A 148 -16.94 17.34 6.83
CA ASP A 148 -17.29 17.62 5.44
C ASP A 148 -17.52 19.11 5.24
N ARG A 149 -17.99 19.82 6.28
CA ARG A 149 -18.29 21.25 6.21
C ARG A 149 -17.06 22.12 5.97
N VAL A 150 -15.90 21.75 6.50
CA VAL A 150 -14.66 22.53 6.33
C VAL A 150 -14.00 22.16 5.00
N GLU A 151 -14.07 20.89 4.59
CA GLU A 151 -13.52 20.44 3.30
C GLU A 151 -14.35 20.93 2.11
N GLU A 152 -15.68 20.86 2.17
CA GLU A 152 -16.56 21.39 1.13
C GLU A 152 -16.37 22.89 0.92
N LEU A 153 -16.26 23.68 2.01
CA LEU A 153 -16.06 25.13 1.90
C LEU A 153 -14.67 25.47 1.34
N ARG A 154 -13.63 24.71 1.70
CA ARG A 154 -12.28 24.88 1.15
C ARG A 154 -12.25 24.54 -0.35
N ASP A 155 -12.95 23.50 -0.77
CA ASP A 155 -12.99 23.11 -2.18
C ASP A 155 -13.79 24.10 -3.03
N TRP A 156 -14.96 24.55 -2.56
CA TRP A 156 -15.76 25.55 -3.27
C TRP A 156 -15.08 26.93 -3.34
N THR A 157 -14.36 27.34 -2.29
CA THR A 157 -13.61 28.60 -2.30
C THR A 157 -12.41 28.55 -3.24
N LEU A 158 -11.70 27.41 -3.30
CA LEU A 158 -10.55 27.22 -4.18
C LEU A 158 -10.99 27.10 -5.65
N LEU A 159 -12.09 26.36 -5.91
CA LEU A 159 -12.74 26.30 -7.22
C LEU A 159 -13.26 27.68 -7.64
N GLY A 160 -13.95 28.39 -6.76
CA GLY A 160 -14.49 29.73 -7.02
C GLY A 160 -13.39 30.76 -7.30
N TYR A 161 -12.31 30.74 -6.52
CA TYR A 161 -11.15 31.63 -6.71
C TYR A 161 -10.45 31.37 -8.04
N SER A 162 -10.21 30.10 -8.39
CA SER A 162 -9.57 29.74 -9.66
C SER A 162 -10.42 30.15 -10.88
N LEU A 163 -11.74 29.93 -10.82
CA LEU A 163 -12.66 30.37 -11.88
C LEU A 163 -12.73 31.90 -11.99
N ALA A 164 -12.81 32.62 -10.87
CA ALA A 164 -12.84 34.08 -10.87
C ALA A 164 -11.54 34.67 -11.44
N LEU A 165 -10.38 34.13 -11.07
CA LEU A 165 -9.08 34.57 -11.58
C LEU A 165 -8.96 34.32 -13.09
N LEU A 166 -9.43 33.17 -13.60
CA LEU A 166 -9.48 32.91 -15.04
C LEU A 166 -10.42 33.87 -15.78
N MET A 167 -11.60 34.16 -15.23
CA MET A 167 -12.54 35.13 -15.80
C MET A 167 -11.95 36.55 -15.81
N ILE A 168 -11.23 36.94 -14.77
CA ILE A 168 -10.56 38.24 -14.68
C ILE A 168 -9.44 38.33 -15.74
N ILE A 169 -8.57 37.32 -15.83
CA ILE A 169 -7.49 37.30 -16.82
C ILE A 169 -8.05 37.37 -18.25
N THR A 170 -9.10 36.60 -18.55
CA THR A 170 -9.72 36.63 -19.88
C THR A 170 -10.32 37.99 -20.21
N VAL A 171 -11.05 38.62 -19.27
CA VAL A 171 -11.60 39.98 -19.47
C VAL A 171 -10.49 41.01 -19.70
N PHE A 172 -9.42 40.98 -18.90
CA PHE A 172 -8.29 41.90 -19.09
C PHE A 172 -7.56 41.67 -20.41
N PHE A 173 -7.40 40.41 -20.84
CA PHE A 173 -6.80 40.07 -22.13
C PHE A 173 -7.62 40.62 -23.30
N TYR A 174 -8.95 40.45 -23.28
CA TYR A 174 -9.83 40.97 -24.33
C TYR A 174 -9.94 42.50 -24.30
N ALA A 175 -10.01 43.12 -23.12
CA ALA A 175 -10.03 44.58 -22.99
C ALA A 175 -8.71 45.22 -23.46
N GLY A 176 -7.57 44.64 -23.07
CA GLY A 176 -6.25 45.08 -23.52
C GLY A 176 -6.08 44.97 -25.04
N SER A 177 -6.53 43.84 -25.61
CA SER A 177 -6.51 43.64 -27.07
C SER A 177 -7.40 44.66 -27.81
N TYR A 178 -8.56 45.00 -27.25
CA TYR A 178 -9.45 46.01 -27.84
C TYR A 178 -8.82 47.41 -27.83
N ILE A 179 -8.26 47.84 -26.69
CA ILE A 179 -7.61 49.15 -26.57
C ILE A 179 -6.41 49.25 -27.52
N GLN A 180 -5.53 48.23 -27.54
CA GLN A 180 -4.38 48.20 -28.45
C GLN A 180 -4.80 48.20 -29.92
N SER A 181 -5.88 47.49 -30.28
CA SER A 181 -6.42 47.53 -31.64
C SER A 181 -6.91 48.93 -32.03
N SER A 182 -7.50 49.67 -31.09
CA SER A 182 -8.03 51.01 -31.34
C SER A 182 -6.90 52.04 -31.56
N GLU A 183 -5.79 51.92 -30.86
CA GLU A 183 -4.62 52.80 -31.06
C GLU A 183 -3.95 52.53 -32.40
N ILE A 184 -3.80 51.25 -32.77
CA ILE A 184 -3.26 50.86 -34.09
C ILE A 184 -4.16 51.38 -35.22
N GLN A 185 -5.49 51.29 -35.07
CA GLN A 185 -6.44 51.84 -36.04
C GLN A 185 -6.33 53.37 -36.13
N ARG A 186 -6.21 54.08 -35.00
CA ARG A 186 -6.02 55.55 -35.00
C ARG A 186 -4.72 55.96 -35.69
N HIS A 187 -3.62 55.25 -35.42
CA HIS A 187 -2.36 55.49 -36.12
C HIS A 187 -2.49 55.21 -37.63
N LEU A 188 -3.15 54.13 -38.03
CA LEU A 188 -3.38 53.80 -39.45
C LEU A 188 -4.24 54.86 -40.17
N VAL A 189 -5.27 55.41 -39.52
CA VAL A 189 -6.08 56.50 -40.09
C VAL A 189 -5.28 57.79 -40.23
N GLN A 190 -4.36 58.07 -39.29
CA GLN A 190 -3.48 59.23 -39.40
C GLN A 190 -2.47 59.08 -40.54
N TYR A 191 -1.97 57.86 -40.80
CA TYR A 191 -1.13 57.57 -41.96
C TYR A 191 -1.88 57.63 -43.29
N SER A 192 -3.18 57.32 -43.33
CA SER A 192 -3.97 57.40 -44.57
C SER A 192 -4.37 58.83 -44.96
N GLN A 193 -4.37 59.77 -44.01
CA GLN A 193 -4.63 61.19 -44.26
C GLN A 193 -3.38 61.99 -44.65
N LEU A 194 -2.19 61.43 -44.49
CA LEU A 194 -0.99 62.00 -45.07
C LEU A 194 -1.10 61.88 -46.59
N GLU A 195 -1.36 63.03 -47.22
CA GLU A 195 -1.36 63.20 -48.67
C GLU A 195 -0.14 62.47 -49.26
N ALA A 196 -0.41 61.49 -50.13
CA ALA A 196 0.62 60.73 -50.79
C ALA A 196 1.61 61.71 -51.47
N PRO A 197 2.94 61.47 -51.38
CA PRO A 197 3.91 62.36 -51.97
C PRO A 197 3.72 62.36 -53.48
N SER A 198 3.03 63.38 -53.97
CA SER A 198 2.81 63.63 -55.38
C SER A 198 4.15 64.03 -55.99
N GLY A 199 4.79 63.07 -56.66
CA GLY A 199 5.81 63.37 -57.65
C GLY A 199 7.22 63.62 -57.13
N LEU A 200 7.84 62.61 -56.50
CA LEU A 200 9.21 62.23 -56.89
C LEU A 200 9.38 60.71 -56.82
N ARG A 201 8.86 60.08 -57.88
CA ARG A 201 9.50 58.99 -58.62
C ARG A 201 10.36 58.02 -57.80
N SER A 202 9.72 56.93 -57.37
CA SER A 202 10.17 55.56 -57.63
C SER A 202 11.69 55.33 -57.72
N TYR A 203 12.32 55.11 -56.57
CA TYR A 203 13.30 54.01 -56.41
C TYR A 203 12.68 52.89 -55.55
N LEU A 204 11.35 52.79 -55.58
CA LEU A 204 10.54 51.79 -54.91
C LEU A 204 10.38 50.59 -55.86
N LEU A 205 10.75 49.40 -55.39
CA LEU A 205 11.10 48.17 -56.13
C LEU A 205 12.60 48.08 -56.48
N SER A 206 13.25 47.08 -55.88
CA SER A 206 14.58 46.54 -56.20
C SER A 206 15.80 47.14 -55.47
N SER A 207 15.93 46.88 -54.17
CA SER A 207 17.19 46.35 -53.62
C SER A 207 16.94 44.89 -53.24
N SER A 208 17.02 44.03 -54.25
CA SER A 208 18.16 43.13 -54.39
C SER A 208 18.23 42.10 -53.26
N LEU A 209 17.22 41.23 -53.25
CA LEU A 209 17.51 39.80 -53.27
C LEU A 209 18.59 39.60 -54.36
N ASP A 210 19.75 39.06 -53.97
CA ASP A 210 20.99 38.84 -54.76
C ASP A 210 22.08 39.91 -54.76
N ARG A 211 22.83 40.00 -53.66
CA ARG A 211 24.30 40.17 -53.65
C ARG A 211 24.79 39.72 -52.26
N VAL A 212 24.86 38.42 -51.97
CA VAL A 212 25.92 37.54 -52.47
C VAL A 212 27.24 38.31 -52.57
N SER A 213 28.12 38.01 -51.61
CA SER A 213 29.55 38.29 -51.65
C SER A 213 29.99 39.75 -51.65
N SER A 214 30.45 40.20 -50.48
CA SER A 214 31.85 40.59 -50.33
C SER A 214 32.52 41.24 -51.56
N THR A 215 32.48 42.57 -51.69
CA THR A 215 33.57 43.33 -52.35
C THR A 215 33.44 44.83 -52.11
N LEU A 216 34.25 45.29 -51.15
CA LEU A 216 34.93 46.59 -51.07
C LEU A 216 34.16 47.87 -50.71
N THR A 217 34.38 48.29 -49.44
CA THR A 217 34.87 49.63 -49.01
C THR A 217 34.04 50.85 -49.42
N THR A 218 33.62 51.79 -48.58
CA THR A 218 34.04 52.24 -47.24
C THR A 218 33.02 53.36 -46.92
N GLY A 219 32.35 53.37 -45.77
CA GLY A 219 32.77 54.17 -44.61
C GLY A 219 32.30 55.62 -44.75
N ASN A 220 31.88 56.36 -43.75
CA ASN A 220 31.74 56.19 -42.31
C ASN A 220 31.07 57.53 -41.88
N THR A 221 29.93 57.52 -41.18
CA THR A 221 29.81 57.83 -39.74
C THR A 221 29.79 59.33 -39.40
N GLU A 222 29.08 59.62 -38.29
CA GLU A 222 29.33 60.73 -37.35
C GLU A 222 28.78 62.12 -37.75
N ARG A 223 28.16 62.94 -36.88
CA ARG A 223 27.80 62.85 -35.45
C ARG A 223 27.04 64.14 -35.04
N THR A 224 26.06 64.00 -34.13
CA THR A 224 25.75 64.87 -32.95
C THR A 224 25.27 66.34 -33.07
N THR A 225 24.15 66.56 -32.34
CA THR A 225 23.82 67.65 -31.37
C THR A 225 23.49 69.05 -31.89
N THR A 226 22.27 69.56 -31.63
CA THR A 226 21.87 70.34 -30.43
C THR A 226 20.46 70.93 -30.56
N LEU A 227 19.71 70.90 -29.44
CA LEU A 227 18.68 71.84 -28.96
C LEU A 227 17.25 71.83 -29.56
N GLN A 228 16.31 71.74 -28.60
CA GLN A 228 14.84 71.63 -28.63
C GLN A 228 14.24 70.29 -29.04
#